data_AF-A0A418UWY8-F1
#
_entry.id   AF-A0A418UWY8-F1
#
_cell.length_a   1.000
_cell.length_b   1.000
_cell.length_c   1.000
_cell.angle_alpha   90.00
_cell.angle_beta   90.00
_cell.angle_gamma   90.00
#
_symmetry.space_group_name_H-M   'P 1'
#
loop_
_entity.id
_entity.type
_entity.pdbx_description
1 polymer ?
#
loop_
_entity_poly.entity_id
_entity_poly.type
_entity_poly.pdbx_seq_one_letter_code
_entity_poly.pdbx_strand_id
1 'polypeptide(L)'
;LSNDATGFLASVFSFISLPLAMTIPSLTTRLSAKKRLRMIALFSATGMVGLGMLLGRTDSFVYWLILNLLIGMSVSALFPYLMVTFSLKTSTPEQTAQLSGLAQTGGYILAAFGPSLFGYSFDLFHSWTPAILILIGLAAIVTLTLFYIEKFDKI
;
A
#
# COMPACT_ATOMS: atom_id res chain seq x y z
N LEU A 1 6.61 -10.48 21.27
CA LEU A 1 6.63 -9.07 21.77
C LEU A 1 5.54 -8.88 22.81
N SER A 2 5.69 -7.94 23.75
CA SER A 2 4.63 -7.58 24.72
C SER A 2 3.47 -6.85 24.03
N ASN A 3 2.29 -6.84 24.66
CA ASN A 3 1.11 -6.13 24.13
C ASN A 3 1.38 -4.63 23.95
N ASP A 4 2.08 -4.01 24.89
CA ASP A 4 2.46 -2.59 24.81
C ASP A 4 3.36 -2.30 23.62
N ALA A 5 4.34 -3.19 23.35
CA ALA A 5 5.23 -3.05 22.20
C ALA A 5 4.47 -3.18 20.87
N THR A 6 3.52 -4.10 20.77
CA THR A 6 2.65 -4.25 19.59
C THR A 6 1.76 -3.02 19.39
N GLY A 7 1.16 -2.49 20.45
CA GLY A 7 0.36 -1.26 20.40
C GLY A 7 1.18 -0.03 19.99
N PHE A 8 2.42 0.05 20.45
CA PHE A 8 3.37 1.07 20.02
C PHE A 8 3.69 0.97 18.52
N LEU A 9 3.96 -0.23 18.00
CA LEU A 9 4.21 -0.45 16.57
C LEU A 9 3.02 -0.02 15.70
N ALA A 10 1.79 -0.33 16.13
CA ALA A 10 0.57 0.12 15.44
C ALA A 10 0.42 1.65 15.44
N SER A 11 0.78 2.30 16.55
CA SER A 11 0.82 3.77 16.64
C SER A 11 1.86 4.37 15.68
N VAL A 12 3.06 3.79 15.60
CA VAL A 12 4.12 4.21 14.66
C VAL A 12 3.64 4.08 13.21
N PHE A 13 2.99 2.97 12.86
CA PHE A 13 2.42 2.76 11.53
C PHE A 13 1.38 3.84 11.17
N SER A 14 0.54 4.23 12.13
CA SER A 14 -0.45 5.29 11.91
C SER A 14 0.23 6.66 11.78
N PHE A 15 1.25 6.92 12.60
CA PHE A 15 1.96 8.20 12.60
C PHE A 15 2.73 8.45 11.30
N ILE A 16 3.42 7.44 10.75
CA ILE A 16 4.15 7.60 9.48
C ILE A 16 3.22 7.87 8.29
N SER A 17 1.95 7.50 8.43
CA SER A 17 0.94 7.70 7.39
C SER A 17 0.56 9.16 7.20
N LEU A 18 0.59 9.96 8.27
CA LEU A 18 0.21 11.37 8.26
C LEU A 18 1.07 12.24 7.32
N PRO A 19 2.42 12.29 7.44
CA PRO A 19 3.23 13.14 6.58
C PRO A 19 3.15 12.72 5.11
N LEU A 20 3.08 11.41 4.82
CA LEU A 20 3.03 10.94 3.44
C LEU A 20 1.68 11.21 2.79
N ALA A 21 0.57 11.04 3.53
CA ALA A 21 -0.77 11.37 3.04
C ALA A 21 -0.90 12.84 2.65
N MET A 22 -0.21 13.75 3.36
CA MET A 22 -0.23 15.19 3.07
C MET A 22 0.73 15.58 1.93
N THR A 23 1.92 14.96 1.85
CA THR A 23 2.98 15.39 0.93
C THR A 23 2.86 14.76 -0.46
N ILE A 24 2.42 13.51 -0.55
CA ILE A 24 2.41 12.77 -1.80
C ILE A 24 1.45 13.35 -2.84
N PRO A 25 0.23 13.81 -2.50
CA PRO A 25 -0.64 14.48 -3.46
C PRO A 25 0.01 15.73 -4.09
N SER A 26 0.66 16.56 -3.26
CA SER A 26 1.37 17.77 -3.71
C SER A 26 2.56 17.44 -4.60
N LEU A 27 3.34 16.41 -4.25
CA LEU A 27 4.43 15.94 -5.09
C LEU A 27 3.91 15.38 -6.43
N THR A 28 2.84 14.61 -6.40
CA THR A 28 2.28 13.95 -7.60
C THR A 28 1.88 14.97 -8.66
N THR A 29 1.26 16.09 -8.26
CA THR A 29 0.85 17.15 -9.20
C THR A 29 2.02 17.99 -9.72
N ARG A 30 3.12 18.10 -8.98
CA ARG A 30 4.29 18.95 -9.33
C ARG A 30 5.40 18.20 -10.07
N LEU A 31 5.50 16.89 -9.90
CA LEU A 31 6.57 16.07 -10.45
C LEU A 31 6.27 15.67 -11.90
N SER A 32 7.29 15.72 -12.77
CA SER A 32 7.25 15.11 -14.11
C SER A 32 7.00 13.61 -14.05
N ALA A 33 6.44 13.00 -15.10
CA ALA A 33 6.20 11.54 -15.19
C ALA A 33 7.41 10.68 -14.79
N LYS A 34 8.62 11.01 -15.29
CA LYS A 34 9.86 10.29 -14.92
C LYS A 34 10.18 10.34 -13.42
N LYS A 35 9.85 11.45 -12.74
CA LYS A 35 10.05 11.59 -11.28
C LYS A 35 8.96 10.85 -10.50
N ARG A 36 7.71 10.86 -10.97
CA ARG A 36 6.63 10.06 -10.40
C ARG A 36 6.91 8.56 -10.49
N LEU A 37 7.42 8.09 -11.63
CA LEU A 37 7.82 6.69 -11.81
C LEU A 37 8.90 6.27 -10.81
N ARG A 38 9.91 7.12 -10.57
CA ARG A 38 10.94 6.87 -9.54
C ARG A 38 10.37 6.82 -8.13
N MET A 39 9.39 7.68 -7.84
CA MET A 39 8.70 7.70 -6.56
C MET A 39 7.88 6.41 -6.34
N ILE A 40 7.10 5.98 -7.35
CA ILE A 40 6.37 4.71 -7.34
C ILE A 40 7.35 3.55 -7.14
N ALA A 41 8.47 3.53 -7.86
CA ALA A 41 9.49 2.50 -7.76
C ALA A 41 10.06 2.41 -6.33
N LEU A 42 10.41 3.55 -5.73
CA LEU A 42 10.96 3.62 -4.38
C LEU A 42 9.97 3.07 -3.35
N PHE A 43 8.74 3.59 -3.32
CA PHE A 43 7.75 3.16 -2.33
C PHE A 43 7.26 1.73 -2.55
N SER A 44 7.14 1.29 -3.81
CA SER A 44 6.83 -0.12 -4.11
C SER A 44 7.95 -1.04 -3.63
N ALA A 45 9.22 -0.65 -3.82
CA ALA A 45 10.35 -1.44 -3.34
C ALA A 45 10.37 -1.53 -1.81
N THR A 46 10.12 -0.42 -1.10
CA THR A 46 10.04 -0.45 0.37
C THR A 46 8.90 -1.37 0.84
N GLY A 47 7.73 -1.29 0.20
CA GLY A 47 6.60 -2.17 0.49
C GLY A 47 6.92 -3.64 0.25
N MET A 48 7.58 -3.96 -0.87
CA MET A 48 7.95 -5.33 -1.22
C MET A 48 8.98 -5.92 -0.26
N VAL A 49 9.97 -5.13 0.15
CA VAL A 49 10.95 -5.54 1.17
C VAL A 49 10.24 -5.77 2.51
N GLY A 50 9.39 -4.84 2.95
CA GLY A 50 8.64 -4.97 4.19
C GLY A 50 7.71 -6.20 4.21
N LEU A 51 6.99 -6.46 3.12
CA LEU A 51 6.16 -7.66 2.98
C LEU A 51 7.01 -8.94 2.97
N GLY A 52 8.16 -8.94 2.29
CA GLY A 52 9.10 -10.06 2.31
C GLY A 52 9.62 -10.36 3.72
N MET A 53 9.86 -9.33 4.53
CA MET A 53 10.26 -9.47 5.92
C MET A 53 9.18 -10.17 6.78
N LEU A 54 7.90 -10.18 6.40
CA LEU A 54 6.88 -10.94 7.14
C LEU A 54 7.15 -12.45 7.14
N LEU A 55 7.92 -12.97 6.17
CA LEU A 55 8.30 -14.38 6.12
C LEU A 55 9.35 -14.75 7.18
N GLY A 56 10.08 -13.78 7.72
CA GLY A 56 11.05 -13.99 8.78
C GLY A 56 10.38 -14.20 10.13
N ARG A 57 10.80 -15.24 10.85
CA ARG A 57 10.39 -15.47 12.25
C ARG A 57 11.43 -14.88 13.20
N THR A 58 11.06 -13.84 13.94
CA THR A 58 11.92 -13.21 14.93
C THR A 58 11.12 -12.48 16.01
N ASP A 59 11.67 -12.42 17.22
CA ASP A 59 11.13 -11.67 18.35
C ASP A 59 11.73 -10.27 18.48
N SER A 60 12.62 -9.87 17.56
CA SER A 60 13.31 -8.58 17.60
C SER A 60 12.34 -7.41 17.38
N PHE A 61 12.20 -6.55 18.38
CA PHE A 61 11.41 -5.32 18.25
C PHE A 61 11.88 -4.43 17.09
N VAL A 62 13.20 -4.29 16.92
CA VAL A 62 13.80 -3.47 15.85
C VAL A 62 13.42 -4.00 14.48
N TYR A 63 13.35 -5.32 14.30
CA TYR A 63 12.92 -5.93 13.06
C TYR A 63 11.48 -5.55 12.70
N TRP A 64 10.58 -5.69 13.67
CA TRP A 64 9.16 -5.34 13.50
C TRP A 64 8.94 -3.84 13.30
N LEU A 65 9.76 -3.00 13.93
CA LEU A 65 9.76 -1.55 13.72
C LEU A 65 10.15 -1.21 12.28
N ILE A 66 11.28 -1.74 11.78
CA ILE A 66 11.74 -1.50 10.40
C ILE A 66 10.68 -1.98 9.41
N LEU A 67 10.14 -3.17 9.60
CA LEU A 67 9.07 -3.71 8.77
C LEU A 67 7.85 -2.78 8.72
N ASN A 68 7.37 -2.30 9.88
CA ASN A 68 6.22 -1.40 9.96
C ASN A 68 6.50 -0.06 9.25
N LEU A 69 7.71 0.48 9.39
CA LEU A 69 8.11 1.70 8.69
C LEU A 69 8.09 1.49 7.17
N LEU A 70 8.64 0.37 6.68
CA LEU A 70 8.71 0.06 5.26
C LEU A 70 7.32 -0.14 4.62
N ILE A 71 6.47 -0.95 5.25
CA ILE A 71 5.09 -1.18 4.76
C ILE A 71 4.27 0.09 4.90
N GLY A 72 4.35 0.78 6.04
CA GLY A 72 3.60 2.00 6.31
C GLY A 72 3.94 3.11 5.32
N MET A 73 5.21 3.36 5.03
CA MET A 73 5.61 4.32 3.99
C MET A 73 5.07 3.95 2.62
N SER A 74 5.12 2.66 2.24
CA SER A 74 4.62 2.20 0.96
C SER A 74 3.12 2.45 0.80
N VAL A 75 2.31 1.96 1.74
CA VAL A 75 0.85 2.07 1.69
C VAL A 75 0.44 3.54 1.69
N SER A 76 1.02 4.33 2.59
CA SER A 76 0.65 5.73 2.80
C SER A 76 1.14 6.67 1.70
N ALA A 77 2.08 6.23 0.86
CA ALA A 77 2.44 6.93 -0.36
C ALA A 77 1.61 6.50 -1.57
N LEU A 78 1.49 5.20 -1.81
CA LEU A 78 0.89 4.70 -3.05
C LEU A 78 -0.62 4.93 -3.10
N PHE A 79 -1.32 4.90 -1.97
CA PHE A 79 -2.77 5.12 -1.95
C PHE A 79 -3.17 6.56 -2.34
N PRO A 80 -2.64 7.63 -1.71
CA PRO A 80 -2.91 9.01 -2.14
C PRO A 80 -2.41 9.31 -3.56
N TYR A 81 -1.29 8.69 -3.98
CA TYR A 81 -0.79 8.80 -5.36
C TYR A 81 -1.84 8.34 -6.37
N LEU A 82 -2.43 7.16 -6.15
CA LEU A 82 -3.45 6.60 -7.02
C LEU A 82 -4.68 7.51 -7.10
N MET A 83 -5.13 8.04 -5.95
CA MET A 83 -6.27 8.97 -5.89
C MET A 83 -6.05 10.23 -6.73
N VAL A 84 -4.86 10.84 -6.65
CA VAL A 84 -4.51 11.98 -7.50
C VAL A 84 -4.35 11.57 -8.96
N THR A 85 -3.84 10.37 -9.22
CA THR A 85 -3.68 9.87 -10.59
C THR A 85 -5.03 9.75 -11.29
N PHE A 86 -6.11 9.37 -10.61
CA PHE A 86 -7.44 9.38 -11.22
C PHE A 86 -7.82 10.76 -11.76
N SER A 87 -7.59 11.84 -11.00
CA SER A 87 -7.91 13.18 -11.49
C SER A 87 -6.98 13.63 -12.62
N LEU A 88 -5.70 13.24 -12.60
CA LEU A 88 -4.74 13.57 -13.65
C LEU A 88 -5.01 12.84 -14.98
N LYS A 89 -5.62 11.65 -14.93
CA LYS A 89 -5.82 10.79 -16.11
C LYS A 89 -7.22 10.91 -16.72
N THR A 90 -8.21 11.41 -15.97
CA THR A 90 -9.56 11.69 -16.48
C THR A 90 -9.69 13.12 -17.02
N SER A 91 -10.71 13.39 -17.84
CA SER A 91 -10.89 14.71 -18.47
C SER A 91 -11.90 15.61 -17.76
N THR A 92 -12.80 15.06 -16.94
CA THR A 92 -13.79 15.84 -16.17
C THR A 92 -13.87 15.38 -14.72
N PRO A 93 -14.29 16.27 -13.78
CA PRO A 93 -14.49 15.90 -12.38
C PRO A 93 -15.48 14.74 -12.18
N GLU A 94 -16.51 14.65 -13.02
CA GLU A 94 -17.52 13.58 -12.96
C GLU A 94 -16.89 12.23 -13.30
N GLN A 95 -16.01 12.17 -14.31
CA GLN A 95 -15.26 10.97 -14.65
C GLN A 95 -14.30 10.57 -13.51
N THR A 96 -13.61 11.54 -12.90
CA THR A 96 -12.76 11.28 -11.72
C THR A 96 -13.58 10.63 -10.60
N ALA A 97 -14.74 11.20 -10.29
CA ALA A 97 -15.61 10.73 -9.21
C ALA A 97 -16.15 9.32 -9.48
N GLN A 98 -16.59 9.05 -10.72
CA GLN A 98 -17.07 7.72 -11.11
C GLN A 98 -15.95 6.66 -11.04
N LEU A 99 -14.78 6.95 -11.59
CA LEU A 99 -13.64 6.02 -11.59
C LEU A 99 -13.15 5.74 -10.17
N SER A 100 -12.99 6.79 -9.35
CA SER A 100 -12.59 6.66 -7.96
C SER A 100 -13.64 5.90 -7.14
N GLY A 101 -14.93 6.16 -7.37
CA GLY A 101 -16.03 5.47 -6.71
C GLY A 101 -16.08 3.98 -7.03
N LEU A 102 -15.88 3.60 -8.30
CA LEU A 102 -15.81 2.21 -8.71
C LEU A 102 -14.62 1.49 -8.06
N ALA A 103 -13.43 2.10 -8.09
CA ALA A 103 -12.23 1.53 -7.49
C ALA A 103 -12.37 1.37 -5.96
N GLN A 104 -12.91 2.39 -5.27
CA GLN A 104 -13.12 2.34 -3.82
C GLN A 104 -14.19 1.33 -3.43
N THR A 105 -15.27 1.19 -4.20
CA THR A 105 -16.30 0.17 -3.91
C THR A 105 -15.68 -1.23 -3.90
N GLY A 106 -14.88 -1.56 -4.92
CA GLY A 106 -14.14 -2.82 -4.95
C GLY A 106 -13.16 -2.95 -3.77
N GLY A 107 -12.42 -1.89 -3.46
CA GLY A 107 -11.49 -1.85 -2.33
C GLY A 107 -12.17 -2.07 -0.98
N TYR A 108 -13.35 -1.48 -0.75
CA TYR A 108 -14.11 -1.64 0.48
C TYR A 108 -14.72 -3.03 0.63
N ILE A 109 -15.16 -3.65 -0.46
CA ILE A 109 -15.58 -5.07 -0.44
C ILE A 109 -14.40 -5.95 -0.01
N LEU A 110 -13.22 -5.75 -0.61
CA LEU A 110 -12.02 -6.47 -0.21
C LEU A 110 -11.62 -6.18 1.24
N ALA A 111 -11.77 -4.95 1.72
CA ALA A 111 -11.47 -4.58 3.10
C ALA A 111 -12.44 -5.22 4.10
N ALA A 112 -13.71 -5.41 3.72
CA ALA A 112 -14.72 -6.04 4.57
C ALA A 112 -14.45 -7.54 4.78
N PHE A 113 -14.02 -8.25 3.74
CA PHE A 113 -13.78 -9.70 3.81
C PHE A 113 -12.31 -10.08 4.05
N GLY A 114 -11.37 -9.20 3.70
CA GLY A 114 -9.93 -9.45 3.73
C GLY A 114 -9.44 -9.94 5.08
N PRO A 115 -9.64 -9.21 6.19
CA PRO A 115 -9.18 -9.64 7.51
C PRO A 115 -9.68 -11.04 7.90
N SER A 116 -10.95 -11.34 7.65
CA SER A 116 -11.56 -12.64 7.93
C SER A 116 -10.95 -13.75 7.08
N LEU A 117 -10.80 -13.54 5.77
CA LEU A 117 -10.19 -14.51 4.85
C LEU A 117 -8.73 -14.81 5.22
N PHE A 118 -7.98 -13.77 5.58
CA PHE A 118 -6.59 -13.88 6.02
C PHE A 118 -6.46 -14.59 7.38
N GLY A 119 -7.39 -14.34 8.30
CA GLY A 119 -7.47 -15.06 9.57
C GLY A 119 -7.76 -16.55 9.37
N TYR A 120 -8.81 -16.89 8.61
CA TYR A 120 -9.15 -18.28 8.31
C TYR A 120 -8.07 -19.03 7.54
N SER A 121 -7.27 -18.33 6.71
CA SER A 121 -6.11 -18.94 6.06
C SER A 121 -5.13 -19.52 7.08
N PHE A 122 -4.96 -18.88 8.25
CA PHE A 122 -4.10 -19.42 9.29
C PHE A 122 -4.68 -20.71 9.88
N ASP A 123 -5.98 -20.74 10.15
CA ASP A 123 -6.65 -21.92 10.71
C ASP A 123 -6.59 -23.14 9.77
N LEU A 124 -6.64 -22.91 8.45
CA LEU A 124 -6.56 -23.97 7.44
C LEU A 124 -5.13 -24.49 7.25
N PHE A 125 -4.17 -23.59 7.04
CA PHE A 125 -2.80 -23.95 6.67
C PHE A 125 -1.86 -24.08 7.88
N HIS A 126 -2.31 -23.70 9.07
CA HIS A 126 -1.51 -23.62 10.30
C HIS A 126 -0.23 -22.78 10.10
N SER A 127 -0.27 -21.82 9.18
CA SER A 127 0.87 -21.01 8.76
C SER A 127 0.41 -19.70 8.14
N TRP A 128 1.13 -18.62 8.44
CA TRP A 128 0.93 -17.31 7.82
C TRP A 128 1.55 -17.21 6.42
N THR A 129 2.39 -18.17 6.02
CA THR A 129 3.13 -18.10 4.76
C THR A 129 2.22 -17.97 3.52
N PRO A 130 1.13 -18.75 3.35
CA PRO A 130 0.25 -18.61 2.19
C PRO A 130 -0.39 -17.21 2.10
N ALA A 131 -0.89 -16.71 3.22
CA ALA A 131 -1.42 -15.35 3.34
C ALA A 131 -0.38 -14.30 2.94
N ILE A 132 0.84 -14.37 3.48
CA ILE A 132 1.92 -13.42 3.15
C ILE A 132 2.27 -13.47 1.66
N LEU A 133 2.35 -14.66 1.06
CA LEU A 133 2.62 -14.81 -0.38
C LEU A 133 1.50 -14.20 -1.24
N ILE A 134 0.24 -14.33 -0.82
CA ILE A 134 -0.90 -13.66 -1.47
C ILE A 134 -0.74 -12.14 -1.38
N LEU A 135 -0.37 -11.58 -0.22
CA LEU A 135 -0.13 -10.13 -0.09
C LEU A 135 1.00 -9.65 -1.00
N ILE A 136 2.10 -10.39 -1.07
CA ILE A 136 3.23 -10.10 -1.97
C ILE A 136 2.75 -10.11 -3.43
N GLY A 137 1.96 -11.12 -3.82
CA GLY A 137 1.39 -11.21 -5.17
C GLY A 137 0.47 -10.04 -5.49
N LEU A 138 -0.44 -9.68 -4.58
CA LEU A 138 -1.33 -8.53 -4.74
C LEU A 138 -0.55 -7.22 -4.82
N ALA A 139 0.47 -7.04 -3.97
CA ALA A 139 1.34 -5.87 -4.02
C ALA A 139 2.08 -5.78 -5.35
N ALA A 140 2.57 -6.90 -5.89
CA ALA A 140 3.22 -6.93 -7.19
C ALA A 140 2.26 -6.54 -8.32
N ILE A 141 1.02 -7.02 -8.29
CA ILE A 141 -0.03 -6.63 -9.26
C ILE A 141 -0.30 -5.13 -9.17
N VAL A 142 -0.45 -4.57 -7.96
CA VAL A 142 -0.67 -3.14 -7.76
C VAL A 142 0.52 -2.34 -8.31
N THR A 143 1.74 -2.72 -7.98
CA THR A 143 2.95 -2.07 -8.49
C THR A 143 2.97 -2.09 -10.02
N LEU A 144 2.82 -3.25 -10.65
CA LEU A 144 2.81 -3.36 -12.12
C LEU A 144 1.72 -2.49 -12.76
N THR A 145 0.54 -2.46 -12.16
CA THR A 145 -0.58 -1.64 -12.63
C THR A 145 -0.27 -0.15 -12.53
N LEU A 146 0.34 0.32 -11.43
CA LEU A 146 0.76 1.72 -11.27
C LEU A 146 1.81 2.12 -12.32
N PHE A 147 2.80 1.27 -12.55
CA PHE A 147 3.80 1.48 -13.60
C PHE A 147 3.19 1.51 -15.00
N TYR A 148 2.18 0.68 -15.24
CA TYR A 148 1.45 0.65 -16.51
C TYR A 148 0.65 1.94 -16.72
N ILE A 149 -0.17 2.34 -15.73
CA ILE A 149 -0.99 3.56 -15.78
C ILE A 149 -0.13 4.82 -16.01
N GLU A 150 1.07 4.87 -15.42
CA GLU A 150 1.94 6.03 -15.57
C GLU A 150 2.47 6.24 -16.99
N LYS A 151 2.43 5.20 -17.85
CA LYS A 151 2.83 5.29 -19.26
C LYS A 151 1.78 5.93 -20.17
N PHE A 152 0.51 5.99 -19.75
CA PHE A 152 -0.59 6.53 -20.54
C PHE A 152 -0.92 7.95 -20.09
N ASP A 153 -1.15 8.88 -21.00
CA ASP A 153 -1.50 10.25 -20.60
C ASP A 153 -2.93 10.36 -20.07
N LYS A 154 -3.85 9.50 -20.54
CA LYS A 154 -5.27 9.48 -20.14
C LYS A 154 -5.81 8.06 -20.02
N ILE A 155 -6.88 7.91 -19.22
CA ILE A 155 -7.68 6.69 -19.07
C ILE A 155 -9.10 7.01 -19.54
#